data_AF-A0A932RE19-F1
#
_entry.id   AF-A0A932RE19-F1
#
_cell.length_a   1.000
_cell.length_b   1.000
_cell.length_c   1.000
_cell.angle_alpha   90.00
_cell.angle_beta   90.00
_cell.angle_gamma   90.00
#
_symmetry.space_group_name_H-M   'P 1'
#
loop_
_entity.id
_entity.type
_entity.pdbx_description
1 polymer ?
#
loop_
_entity_poly.entity_id
_entity_poly.type
_entity_poly.pdbx_seq_one_letter_code
_entity_poly.pdbx_strand_id
1 'polypeptide(L)'
;MTLIASPLPRRGEIWTANLGNPPVRHWVLVVSLDARNLSERRDTVIVVPLSSRGPESATVVALPAGESGLPGPSYVKGHFIQTLPKQGLISRERRVLSNTRMREVVLAIRRSFDPDAPWPGA
;
A
#
# COMPACT_ATOMS: atom_id res chain seq x y z
N MET A 1 -27.97 16.92 5.29
CA MET A 1 -27.21 16.16 4.27
C MET A 1 -26.17 15.34 5.01
N THR A 2 -26.44 14.06 5.25
CA THR A 2 -25.57 13.20 6.06
C THR A 2 -24.39 12.77 5.18
N LEU A 3 -23.22 13.36 5.40
CA LEU A 3 -21.98 12.89 4.82
C LEU A 3 -21.74 11.47 5.34
N ILE A 4 -21.94 10.46 4.49
CA ILE A 4 -21.51 9.11 4.79
C ILE A 4 -19.98 9.21 4.87
N ALA A 5 -19.42 9.11 6.08
CA ALA A 5 -17.98 9.14 6.26
C ALA A 5 -17.36 8.08 5.35
N SER A 6 -16.39 8.47 4.51
CA SER A 6 -15.65 7.52 3.69
C SER A 6 -15.11 6.42 4.61
N PRO A 7 -15.22 5.13 4.23
CA PRO A 7 -14.82 4.04 5.10
C PRO A 7 -13.36 4.20 5.50
N LEU A 8 -13.05 4.07 6.79
CA LEU A 8 -11.67 4.18 7.27
C LEU A 8 -10.82 3.03 6.70
N PRO A 9 -9.60 3.32 6.21
CA PRO A 9 -8.76 2.32 5.56
C PRO A 9 -8.31 1.24 6.55
N ARG A 10 -8.10 0.02 6.06
CA ARG A 10 -7.52 -1.10 6.82
C ARG A 10 -6.27 -1.64 6.16
N ARG A 11 -5.40 -2.23 6.97
CA ARG A 11 -4.16 -2.84 6.53
C ARG A 11 -4.44 -3.93 5.49
N GLY A 12 -3.69 -3.91 4.39
CA GLY A 12 -3.83 -4.85 3.29
C GLY A 12 -4.88 -4.46 2.25
N GLU A 13 -5.68 -3.41 2.49
CA GLU A 13 -6.57 -2.86 1.48
C GLU A 13 -5.78 -2.08 0.42
N ILE A 14 -6.23 -2.18 -0.83
CA ILE A 14 -5.75 -1.34 -1.92
C ILE A 14 -6.77 -0.22 -2.14
N TRP A 15 -6.28 0.99 -2.36
CA TRP A 15 -7.08 2.19 -2.56
C TRP A 15 -6.58 2.97 -3.77
N THR A 16 -7.46 3.69 -4.45
CA THR A 16 -7.04 4.80 -5.31
C THR A 16 -6.78 6.03 -4.46
N ALA A 17 -5.74 6.79 -4.78
CA ALA A 17 -5.35 8.01 -4.08
C ALA A 17 -4.67 9.00 -5.03
N ASN A 18 -4.70 10.28 -4.69
CA ASN A 18 -3.91 11.30 -5.37
C ASN A 18 -2.57 11.50 -4.65
N LEU A 19 -1.45 11.33 -5.36
CA LEU A 19 -0.10 11.51 -4.82
C LEU A 19 0.67 12.59 -5.60
N GLY A 20 1.66 13.20 -4.95
CA GLY A 20 2.55 14.19 -5.58
C GLY A 20 1.99 15.62 -5.61
N ASN A 21 2.80 16.53 -6.18
CA ASN A 21 2.44 17.91 -6.45
C ASN A 21 3.03 18.31 -7.82
N PRO A 22 2.23 18.36 -8.91
CA PRO A 22 0.77 18.26 -8.95
C PRO A 22 0.24 16.84 -8.62
N PRO A 23 -1.01 16.73 -8.14
CA PRO A 23 -1.61 15.45 -7.76
C PRO A 23 -1.90 14.55 -8.97
N VAL A 24 -1.39 13.33 -8.93
CA VAL A 24 -1.64 12.27 -9.92
C VAL A 24 -2.33 11.09 -9.25
N ARG A 25 -3.27 10.46 -9.93
CA ARG A 25 -4.00 9.29 -9.41
C ARG A 25 -3.11 8.04 -9.44
N HIS A 26 -3.00 7.36 -8.31
CA HIS A 26 -2.29 6.09 -8.15
C HIS A 26 -3.15 5.07 -7.39
N TRP A 27 -2.86 3.78 -7.57
CA TRP A 27 -3.24 2.78 -6.58
C TRP A 27 -2.21 2.73 -5.46
N VAL A 28 -2.67 2.57 -4.22
CA VAL A 28 -1.84 2.51 -3.02
C VAL A 28 -2.26 1.35 -2.13
N LEU A 29 -1.30 0.66 -1.53
CA LEU A 29 -1.53 -0.40 -0.55
C LEU A 29 -1.41 0.19 0.86
N VAL A 30 -2.40 -0.02 1.71
CA VAL A 30 -2.36 0.39 3.12
C VAL A 30 -1.52 -0.60 3.93
N VAL A 31 -0.49 -0.10 4.62
CA VAL A 31 0.47 -0.96 5.35
C VAL A 31 0.51 -0.72 6.86
N SER A 32 0.05 0.44 7.34
CA SER A 32 -0.06 0.73 8.77
C SER A 32 -1.11 -0.12 9.47
N LEU A 33 -0.95 -0.29 10.78
CA LEU A 33 -1.84 -1.05 11.66
C LEU A 33 -3.27 -0.47 11.67
N ASP A 34 -4.28 -1.34 11.75
CA ASP A 34 -5.70 -0.95 11.84
C ASP A 34 -5.98 -0.03 13.04
N ALA A 35 -5.38 -0.29 14.20
CA ALA A 35 -5.54 0.57 15.38
C ALA A 35 -5.15 2.03 15.10
N ARG A 36 -4.16 2.26 14.22
CA ARG A 36 -3.76 3.58 13.77
C ARG A 36 -4.72 4.11 12.69
N ASN A 37 -5.10 3.27 11.72
CA ASN A 37 -5.90 3.68 10.58
C ASN A 37 -7.34 4.04 10.96
N LEU A 38 -7.91 3.33 11.94
CA LEU A 38 -9.27 3.52 12.42
C LEU A 38 -9.38 4.59 13.52
N SER A 39 -8.27 5.20 13.93
CA SER A 39 -8.27 6.24 14.95
C SER A 39 -8.75 7.58 14.39
N GLU A 40 -9.75 8.18 15.02
CA GLU A 40 -10.21 9.56 14.74
C GLU A 40 -9.16 10.62 15.11
N ARG A 41 -8.21 10.29 16.00
CA ARG A 41 -7.13 11.21 16.41
C ARG A 41 -5.97 11.28 15.41
N ARG A 42 -6.02 10.46 14.35
CA ARG A 42 -4.98 10.39 13.32
C ARG A 42 -5.64 10.57 11.96
N ASP A 43 -5.32 11.65 11.29
CA ASP A 43 -5.86 12.04 9.99
C ASP A 43 -5.07 11.47 8.80
N THR A 44 -4.04 10.68 9.06
CA THR A 44 -3.14 10.10 8.06
C THR A 44 -3.19 8.58 8.06
N VAL A 45 -2.61 7.95 7.03
CA VAL A 45 -2.41 6.50 6.86
C VAL A 45 -1.02 6.27 6.25
N ILE A 46 -0.40 5.12 6.47
CA ILE A 46 0.88 4.77 5.82
C ILE A 46 0.58 3.83 4.67
N VAL A 47 1.08 4.18 3.48
CA VAL A 47 0.80 3.47 2.24
C VAL A 47 2.07 3.22 1.43
N VAL A 48 1.99 2.29 0.49
CA VAL A 48 2.99 2.10 -0.58
C VAL A 48 2.28 2.22 -1.93
N PRO A 49 2.71 3.13 -2.83
CA PRO A 49 2.15 3.20 -4.18
C PRO A 49 2.45 1.92 -4.98
N LEU A 50 1.46 1.46 -5.76
CA LEU A 50 1.65 0.38 -6.71
C LEU A 50 2.10 0.93 -8.05
N SER A 51 2.94 0.15 -8.73
CA SER A 51 3.42 0.44 -10.09
C SER A 51 3.09 -0.70 -11.04
N SER A 52 3.04 -0.41 -12.34
CA SER A 52 2.82 -1.42 -13.40
C SER A 52 4.12 -2.15 -13.79
N ARG A 53 5.27 -1.72 -13.27
CA ARG A 53 6.59 -2.29 -13.55
C ARG A 53 7.45 -2.29 -12.29
N GLY A 54 8.07 -3.42 -11.98
CA GLY A 54 9.07 -3.54 -10.92
C GLY A 54 10.11 -4.58 -11.31
N PRO A 55 11.42 -4.25 -11.32
CA PRO A 55 12.45 -5.27 -11.44
C PRO A 55 12.40 -6.18 -10.22
N GLU A 56 12.79 -7.44 -10.39
CA GLU A 56 12.99 -8.35 -9.27
C GLU A 56 14.08 -7.79 -8.34
N SER A 57 13.78 -7.68 -7.06
CA SER A 57 14.66 -7.04 -6.07
C SER A 57 14.21 -7.35 -4.66
N ALA A 58 15.15 -7.29 -3.72
CA ALA A 58 14.91 -7.49 -2.29
C ALA A 58 13.79 -6.61 -1.70
N THR A 59 13.51 -5.47 -2.33
CA THR A 59 12.51 -4.48 -1.88
C THR A 59 11.26 -4.42 -2.76
N VAL A 60 11.09 -5.36 -3.70
CA VAL A 60 9.97 -5.38 -4.65
C VAL A 60 9.16 -6.66 -4.49
N VAL A 61 7.83 -6.52 -4.37
CA VAL A 61 6.89 -7.64 -4.34
C VAL A 61 5.97 -7.54 -5.54
N ALA A 62 5.98 -8.58 -6.38
CA ALA A 62 5.04 -8.71 -7.49
C ALA A 62 3.69 -9.24 -7.00
N LEU A 63 2.61 -8.59 -7.45
CA LEU A 63 1.23 -8.95 -7.16
C LEU A 63 0.52 -9.29 -8.48
N PRO A 64 0.14 -10.55 -8.68
CA PRO A 64 -0.71 -10.95 -9.82
C PRO A 64 -2.05 -10.21 -9.80
N ALA A 65 -2.62 -9.97 -10.98
CA ALA A 65 -3.91 -9.28 -11.15
C ALA A 65 -5.03 -9.92 -10.33
N GLY A 66 -5.08 -11.26 -10.25
CA GLY A 66 -6.09 -11.99 -9.48
C GLY A 66 -6.01 -11.74 -7.96
N GLU A 67 -4.83 -11.39 -7.46
CA GLU A 67 -4.60 -11.12 -6.04
C GLU A 67 -4.83 -9.64 -5.69
N SER A 68 -4.32 -8.71 -6.50
CA SER A 68 -4.51 -7.27 -6.29
C SER A 68 -5.90 -6.78 -6.69
N GLY A 69 -6.58 -7.49 -7.60
CA GLY A 69 -7.83 -7.05 -8.20
C GLY A 69 -7.66 -5.94 -9.23
N LEU A 70 -6.41 -5.59 -9.59
CA LEU A 70 -6.10 -4.56 -10.58
C LEU A 70 -6.14 -5.13 -12.01
N PRO A 71 -6.23 -4.29 -13.06
CA PRO A 71 -6.34 -4.75 -14.45
C PRO A 71 -5.16 -5.58 -14.98
N GLY A 72 -4.01 -5.56 -14.29
CA GLY A 72 -2.82 -6.30 -14.68
C GLY A 72 -1.87 -6.54 -13.49
N PRO A 73 -0.72 -7.19 -13.74
CA PRO A 73 0.32 -7.34 -12.74
C PRO A 73 0.73 -5.99 -12.15
N SER A 74 0.96 -5.97 -10.85
CA SER A 74 1.29 -4.77 -10.12
C SER A 74 2.43 -5.05 -9.15
N TYR A 75 3.16 -4.01 -8.78
CA TYR A 75 4.37 -4.15 -7.97
C TYR A 75 4.34 -3.19 -6.80
N VAL A 76 4.50 -3.74 -5.61
CA VAL A 76 4.74 -3.00 -4.38
C VAL A 76 6.25 -2.83 -4.23
N LYS A 77 6.70 -1.58 -4.17
CA LYS A 77 8.10 -1.22 -3.99
C LYS A 77 8.28 -0.64 -2.59
N GLY A 78 8.81 -1.44 -1.67
CA GLY A 78 8.90 -1.11 -0.24
C GLY A 78 9.56 0.25 0.02
N HIS A 79 10.53 0.64 -0.80
CA HIS A 79 11.28 1.88 -0.70
C HIS A 79 10.47 3.14 -1.09
N PHE A 80 9.25 3.00 -1.62
CA PHE A 80 8.32 4.11 -1.86
C PHE A 80 7.24 4.26 -0.77
N ILE A 81 7.43 3.64 0.40
CA ILE A 81 6.55 3.83 1.55
C ILE A 81 6.43 5.31 1.92
N GLN A 82 5.21 5.77 2.17
CA GLN A 82 4.94 7.17 2.52
C GLN A 82 3.73 7.31 3.44
N THR A 83 3.65 8.47 4.10
CA THR A 83 2.46 8.86 4.87
C THR A 83 1.54 9.68 3.97
N LEU A 84 0.26 9.34 3.96
CA LEU A 84 -0.78 9.99 3.15
C LEU A 84 -1.90 10.51 4.07
N PRO A 85 -2.40 11.75 3.88
CA PRO A 85 -3.64 12.19 4.52
C PRO A 85 -4.81 11.29 4.12
N LYS A 86 -5.65 10.86 5.07
CA LYS A 86 -6.81 9.99 4.81
C LYS A 86 -7.76 10.59 3.77
N GLN A 87 -7.90 11.91 3.76
CA GLN A 87 -8.67 12.66 2.74
C GLN A 87 -8.14 12.49 1.31
N GLY A 88 -6.89 12.06 1.13
CA GLY A 88 -6.31 11.75 -0.17
C GLY A 88 -6.70 10.38 -0.73
N LEU A 89 -7.35 9.53 0.08
CA LEU A 89 -7.93 8.27 -0.37
C LEU A 89 -9.27 8.53 -1.07
N ILE A 90 -9.45 7.96 -2.26
CA ILE A 90 -10.60 8.22 -3.13
C ILE A 90 -11.58 7.05 -3.11
N SER A 91 -11.14 5.87 -3.53
CA SER A 91 -11.99 4.68 -3.58
C SER A 91 -11.21 3.43 -3.18
N ARG A 92 -11.85 2.57 -2.39
CA ARG A 92 -11.30 1.26 -2.03
C ARG A 92 -11.49 0.26 -3.16
N GLU A 93 -10.46 -0.52 -3.45
CA GLU A 93 -10.54 -1.67 -4.35
C GLU A 93 -11.16 -2.90 -3.65
N ARG A 94 -11.70 -3.84 -4.44
CA ARG A 94 -12.44 -4.98 -3.86
C ARG A 94 -11.56 -6.01 -3.13
N ARG A 95 -10.31 -6.18 -3.57
CA ARG A 95 -9.40 -7.18 -3.01
C ARG A 95 -8.64 -6.62 -1.82
N VAL A 96 -8.43 -7.49 -0.84
CA VAL A 96 -7.57 -7.25 0.31
C VAL A 96 -6.47 -8.29 0.27
N LEU A 97 -5.22 -7.87 0.43
CA LEU A 97 -4.09 -8.79 0.43
C LEU A 97 -4.14 -9.71 1.65
N SER A 98 -3.76 -10.97 1.44
CA SER A 98 -3.68 -11.95 2.51
C SER A 98 -2.62 -11.58 3.55
N ASN A 99 -2.73 -12.11 4.77
CA ASN A 99 -1.71 -11.93 5.80
C ASN A 99 -0.34 -12.45 5.37
N THR A 100 -0.29 -13.56 4.63
CA THR A 100 0.96 -14.11 4.09
C THR A 100 1.61 -13.12 3.13
N ARG A 101 0.85 -12.59 2.16
CA ARG A 101 1.38 -11.59 1.23
C ARG A 101 1.79 -10.30 1.94
N MET A 102 1.02 -9.88 2.94
CA MET A 102 1.37 -8.72 3.74
C MET A 102 2.64 -8.90 4.58
N ARG A 103 3.08 -10.13 4.86
CA ARG A 103 4.40 -10.39 5.48
C ARG A 103 5.53 -10.16 4.48
N GLU A 104 5.37 -10.61 3.23
CA GLU A 104 6.34 -10.34 2.16
C GLU A 104 6.50 -8.85 1.91
N VAL A 105 5.39 -8.11 1.86
CA VAL A 105 5.41 -6.63 1.75
C VAL A 105 6.16 -5.99 2.91
N VAL A 106 5.95 -6.45 4.15
CA VAL A 106 6.67 -5.93 5.32
C VAL A 106 8.16 -6.22 5.24
N LEU A 107 8.56 -7.41 4.77
CA LEU A 107 9.98 -7.74 4.57
C LEU A 107 10.62 -6.84 3.51
N ALA A 108 9.93 -6.60 2.39
CA ALA A 108 10.39 -5.68 1.36
C ALA A 108 10.55 -4.23 1.86
N ILE A 109 9.61 -3.75 2.68
CA ILE A 109 9.70 -2.45 3.35
C ILE A 109 10.88 -2.42 4.32
N ARG A 110 11.04 -3.44 5.17
CA ARG A 110 12.16 -3.51 6.14
C ARG A 110 13.51 -3.43 5.43
N ARG A 111 13.70 -4.21 4.37
CA ARG A 111 14.92 -4.21 3.55
C ARG A 111 15.20 -2.88 2.85
N SER A 112 14.21 -1.99 2.77
CA SER A 112 14.40 -0.65 2.23
C SER A 112 15.11 0.29 3.22
N PHE A 113 15.13 -0.05 4.51
CA PHE A 113 15.79 0.70 5.58
C PHE A 113 16.94 -0.07 6.23
N ASP A 114 16.88 -1.41 6.19
CA ASP A 114 17.89 -2.33 6.71
C ASP A 114 18.42 -3.18 5.55
N PRO A 115 19.46 -2.72 4.82
CA PRO A 115 19.98 -3.44 3.68
C PRO A 115 20.63 -4.79 4.05
N ASP A 116 20.95 -5.00 5.33
CA ASP A 116 21.54 -6.24 5.85
C ASP A 116 20.46 -7.28 6.23
N ALA A 117 19.18 -6.93 6.13
CA ALA A 117 18.09 -7.85 6.43
C ALA A 117 18.05 -9.04 5.44
N PRO A 118 17.87 -10.29 5.91
CA PRO A 118 17.94 -11.49 5.07
C PRO A 118 17.03 -11.44 3.85
N TRP A 119 17.56 -11.83 2.68
CA TRP A 119 16.80 -11.98 1.43
C TRP A 119 17.14 -13.31 0.73
N PRO A 120 16.14 -14.17 0.43
CA PRO A 120 16.39 -15.47 -0.20
C PRO A 120 16.92 -15.44 -1.64
N GLY A 121 16.94 -14.27 -2.28
CA GLY A 121 17.40 -14.11 -3.67
C GLY A 121 18.84 -13.63 -3.81
N ALA A 122 19.58 -13.50 -2.70
CA ALA A 122 21.01 -13.20 -2.67
C ALA A 122 21.85 -14.48 -2.78
#